data_AF-A0A401QA43-F1
#
_entry.id   AF-A0A401QA43-F1
#
_cell.length_a   1.000
_cell.length_b   1.000
_cell.length_c   1.000
_cell.angle_alpha   90.00
_cell.angle_beta   90.00
_cell.angle_gamma   90.00
#
_symmetry.space_group_name_H-M   'P 1'
#
loop_
_entity.id
_entity.type
_entity.pdbx_description
1 polymer ?
#
loop_
_entity_poly.entity_id
_entity_poly.type
_entity_poly.pdbx_seq_one_letter_code
_entity_poly.pdbx_strand_id
1 'polypeptide(L)' 'VGLWIDAGSRYENEKNNGTAHFLEHMAFKGTKKRSQLDLELEIENMGAHLNAYTSREQTVYYAKAFSKDLPRGDSINV' A
#
# COMPACT_ATOMS: atom_id res chain seq x y z
N VAL A 1 11.25 2.31 -1.76
CA VAL A 1 10.66 3.34 -0.87
C VAL A 1 9.56 2.71 -0.05
N GLY A 2 9.22 3.26 1.12
CA GLY A 2 8.14 2.71 1.94
C GLY A 2 7.57 3.72 2.93
N LEU A 3 6.33 3.48 3.32
CA LEU A 3 5.56 4.23 4.30
C LEU A 3 5.29 3.31 5.49
N TRP A 4 5.72 3.76 6.67
CA TRP A 4 5.46 3.10 7.95
C TRP A 4 4.47 3.94 8.73
N ILE A 5 3.34 3.33 9.08
CA ILE A 5 2.28 3.97 9.84
C ILE A 5 2.22 3.31 11.21
N ASP A 6 2.27 4.11 12.27
CA ASP A 6 2.05 3.69 13.66
C ASP A 6 0.56 3.46 13.91
N ALA A 7 0.03 2.42 13.25
CA ALA A 7 -1.35 1.98 13.29
C ALA A 7 -1.40 0.47 13.02
N GLY A 8 -2.43 -0.23 13.51
CA GLY A 8 -2.52 -1.68 13.44
C GLY A 8 -3.64 -2.19 14.34
N SER A 9 -3.79 -3.51 14.45
CA SER A 9 -4.92 -4.11 15.17
C SER A 9 -4.96 -3.82 16.68
N ARG A 10 -3.86 -3.34 17.29
CA ARG A 10 -3.83 -2.86 18.68
C ARG A 10 -4.68 -1.60 18.88
N TYR A 11 -4.83 -0.78 17.84
CA TYR A 11 -5.55 0.49 17.90
C TYR A 11 -7.02 0.36 17.50
N GLU A 12 -7.49 -0.87 17.25
CA GLU A 12 -8.89 -1.18 16.97
C GLU A 12 -9.70 -1.35 18.26
N ASN A 13 -11.02 -1.30 18.11
CA ASN A 13 -12.02 -1.62 19.12
C ASN A 13 -13.00 -2.66 18.56
N GLU A 14 -13.95 -3.11 19.38
CA GLU A 14 -14.91 -4.16 18.99
C GLU A 14 -15.74 -3.83 17.75
N LYS A 15 -15.97 -2.55 17.45
CA LYS A 15 -16.77 -2.13 16.29
C LYS A 15 -16.00 -2.11 14.98
N ASN A 16 -14.67 -2.06 15.03
CA ASN A 16 -13.82 -1.93 13.84
C ASN A 16 -12.68 -2.97 13.81
N ASN A 17 -12.81 -4.05 14.58
CA ASN A 17 -11.85 -5.14 14.59
C ASN A 17 -11.68 -5.73 13.18
N GLY A 18 -10.43 -5.83 12.73
CA GLY A 18 -10.07 -6.30 11.41
C GLY A 18 -10.03 -5.21 10.32
N THR A 19 -10.30 -3.94 10.65
CA THR A 19 -10.20 -2.82 9.71
C THR A 19 -8.79 -2.64 9.18
N ALA A 20 -7.76 -2.82 10.00
CA ALA A 20 -6.37 -2.65 9.61
C ALA A 20 -5.96 -3.68 8.55
N HIS A 21 -6.28 -4.96 8.76
CA HIS A 21 -6.06 -6.00 7.74
C HIS A 21 -6.96 -5.80 6.52
N PHE A 22 -8.22 -5.37 6.70
CA PHE A 22 -9.08 -5.04 5.57
C PHE A 22 -8.51 -3.90 4.72
N LEU A 23 -8.03 -2.83 5.35
CA LEU A 23 -7.43 -1.68 4.68
C LEU A 23 -6.16 -2.06 3.91
N GLU A 24 -5.35 -2.98 4.44
CA GLU A 24 -4.20 -3.56 3.72
C GLU A 24 -4.60 -4.15 2.37
N HIS A 25 -5.66 -4.96 2.33
CA HIS A 25 -6.17 -5.53 1.06
C HIS A 25 -6.74 -4.46 0.13
N MET A 26 -7.33 -3.40 0.69
CA MET A 26 -7.94 -2.33 -0.09
C MET A 26 -6.94 -1.33 -0.66
N ALA A 27 -5.76 -1.21 -0.06
CA ALA A 27 -4.74 -0.25 -0.44
C ALA A 27 -4.31 -0.36 -1.91
N PHE A 28 -4.43 -1.55 -2.52
CA PHE A 28 -4.05 -1.78 -3.91
C PHE A 28 -5.23 -1.89 -4.87
N LYS A 29 -6.47 -1.61 -4.43
CA LYS A 29 -7.69 -1.79 -5.24
C LYS A 29 -8.13 -0.55 -6.03
N GLY A 30 -7.23 0.41 -6.21
CA GLY A 30 -7.52 1.65 -6.93
C GLY A 30 -7.49 2.87 -6.02
N THR A 31 -7.39 4.02 -6.66
CA THR A 31 -7.42 5.33 -6.00
C THR A 31 -8.47 6.19 -6.70
N LYS A 32 -8.71 7.41 -6.19
CA LYS A 32 -9.58 8.38 -6.89
C LYS A 32 -9.05 8.78 -8.29
N LYS A 33 -7.75 8.57 -8.56
CA LYS A 33 -7.09 9.01 -9.80
C LYS A 33 -6.82 7.87 -10.78
N ARG A 34 -6.72 6.63 -10.30
CA ARG A 34 -6.31 5.46 -11.08
C ARG A 34 -7.15 4.25 -10.69
N SER A 35 -7.60 3.48 -11.68
CA SER A 35 -8.25 2.20 -11.38
C SER A 35 -7.24 1.18 -10.84
N GLN A 36 -7.73 0.07 -10.27
CA GLN A 36 -6.88 -1.04 -9.87
C GLN A 36 -6.02 -1.54 -11.04
N LEU A 37 -6.63 -1.71 -12.22
CA LEU A 37 -5.95 -2.22 -13.42
C LEU A 37 -4.85 -1.26 -13.88
N ASP A 38 -5.12 0.04 -13.86
CA ASP A 38 -4.12 1.04 -14.26
C ASP A 38 -2.91 1.02 -13.31
N LEU A 39 -3.15 0.87 -12.01
CA LEU A 39 -2.08 0.75 -11.01
C LEU A 39 -1.26 -0.50 -11.24
N GLU A 40 -1.90 -1.67 -11.37
CA GLU A 40 -1.23 -2.95 -11.61
C GLU A 40 -0.37 -2.88 -12.88
N LEU A 41 -0.90 -2.36 -13.98
CA LEU A 41 -0.16 -2.19 -15.23
C LEU A 41 1.01 -1.21 -15.11
N GLU A 42 0.84 -0.08 -14.40
CA GLU A 42 1.90 0.90 -14.18
C GLU A 42 3.07 0.26 -13.41
N ILE A 43 2.78 -0.48 -12.34
CA ILE A 43 3.76 -1.16 -11.49
C ILE A 43 4.52 -2.25 -12.28
N GLU A 44 3.79 -3.11 -13.00
CA GLU A 44 4.36 -4.20 -13.80
C GLU A 44 5.22 -3.66 -14.95
N ASN A 45 4.78 -2.60 -15.63
CA ASN A 45 5.57 -1.97 -16.72
C ASN A 45 6.91 -1.39 -16.24
N MET A 46 7.01 -1.01 -14.97
CA MET A 46 8.28 -0.57 -14.36
C MET A 46 9.14 -1.73 -13.86
N GLY A 47 8.62 -2.97 -13.87
CA GLY A 47 9.23 -4.12 -13.18
C GLY A 47 9.33 -3.90 -11.67
N ALA A 48 8.41 -3.10 -11.11
CA ALA A 48 8.36 -2.81 -9.69
C ALA A 48 7.45 -3.82 -8.97
N HIS A 49 7.67 -3.96 -7.66
CA HIS A 49 6.81 -4.77 -6.79
C HIS A 49 6.31 -3.93 -5.63
N LEU A 50 4.99 -3.83 -5.50
CA LEU A 50 4.33 -3.28 -4.32
C LEU A 50 3.93 -4.40 -3.37
N ASN A 51 4.05 -4.13 -2.07
CA ASN A 51 3.48 -5.00 -1.06
C ASN A 51 3.10 -4.21 0.19
N ALA A 52 2.25 -4.80 1.01
CA ALA A 52 1.88 -4.27 2.30
C ALA A 52 1.88 -5.38 3.34
N TYR A 53 1.96 -5.00 4.61
CA TYR A 53 1.62 -5.89 5.70
C TYR A 53 1.14 -5.11 6.91
N THR A 54 0.22 -5.70 7.65
CA THR A 54 -0.31 -5.17 8.91
C THR A 54 0.09 -6.06 10.07
N SER A 55 0.53 -5.42 11.15
CA SER A 55 0.79 -6.03 12.44
C SER A 55 -0.14 -5.43 13.50
N ARG A 56 0.12 -5.75 14.77
CA ARG A 56 -0.60 -5.16 15.90
C ARG A 56 -0.38 -3.65 16.01
N GLU A 57 0.83 -3.18 15.76
CA GLU A 57 1.19 -1.77 16.03
C GLU A 57 1.66 -1.01 14.81
N GLN A 58 1.84 -1.69 13.68
CA GLN A 58 2.32 -1.05 12.46
C GLN A 58 1.61 -1.59 11.22
N THR A 59 1.35 -0.70 10.28
CA THR A 59 0.95 -1.02 8.92
C THR A 59 1.98 -0.42 8.00
N VAL A 60 2.50 -1.23 7.08
CA VAL A 60 3.58 -0.83 6.19
C VAL A 60 3.15 -1.03 4.75
N TYR A 61 3.37 -0.01 3.93
CA TYR A 61 3.20 -0.05 2.48
C TYR A 61 4.55 0.23 1.83
N TYR A 62 5.04 -0.62 0.95
CA TYR A 62 6.34 -0.41 0.34
C TYR A 62 6.41 -0.83 -1.13
N ALA A 63 7.33 -0.18 -1.83
CA ALA A 63 7.63 -0.40 -3.24
C ALA A 63 9.12 -0.74 -3.41
N LYS A 64 9.39 -1.85 -4.10
CA LYS A 64 10.72 -2.17 -4.65
C LYS A 64 10.70 -1.88 -6.14
N ALA A 65 11.57 -0.99 -6.60
CA ALA A 65 11.66 -0.58 -7.99
C ALA A 65 13.12 -0.29 -8.35
N PHE A 66 13.43 -0.21 -9.65
CA PHE A 66 14.74 0.25 -10.10
C PHE A 66 14.96 1.71 -9.71
N SER A 67 16.22 2.08 -9.50
CA SER A 67 16.61 3.45 -9.08
C SER A 67 16.08 4.53 -10.02
N LYS A 68 16.04 4.25 -11.34
CA LYS A 68 15.52 5.16 -12.37
C LYS A 68 14.02 5.44 -12.24
N ASP A 69 13.26 4.55 -11.61
CA ASP A 69 11.80 4.61 -11.51
C ASP A 69 11.33 5.08 -10.11
N LEU A 70 12.26 5.34 -9.17
CA LEU A 70 11.95 5.86 -7.84
C LEU A 70 11.11 7.16 -7.85
N PRO A 71 11.38 8.17 -8.72
CA PRO A 71 10.56 9.38 -8.76
C PRO A 71 9.11 9.12 -9.18
N ARG A 72 8.86 8.05 -9.94
CA ARG A 72 7.50 7.62 -10.31
C ARG A 72 6.84 6.83 -9.18
N GLY A 73 7.61 6.01 -8.47
CA GLY A 73 7.14 5.27 -7.29
C GLY A 73 6.55 6.17 -6.19
N ASP A 74 7.11 7.35 -5.97
CA ASP A 74 6.60 8.32 -4.98
C ASP A 74 5.24 8.93 -5.38
N SER A 75 4.86 8.86 -6.66
CA SER A 75 3.59 9.39 -7.18
C SER A 75 2.43 8.36 -7.14
N ILE A 76 2.75 7.11 -6.80
CA ILE A 76 1.78 6.06 -6.51
C ILE A 76 1.25 6.37 -5.11
N ASN A 77 0.28 7.28 -5.05
CA ASN A 77 -0.46 7.59 -3.84
C ASN A 77 -1.30 6.36 -3.46
N VAL A 78 -0.75 5.49 -2.64
CA VAL A 78 -1.49 4.46 -1.89
C VAL A 78 -2.22 5.15 -0.73
#